data_AF-A0A927P9Z5-F1
#
_entry.id   AF-A0A927P9Z5-F1
#
_cell.length_a   1.000
_cell.length_b   1.000
_cell.length_c   1.000
_cell.angle_alpha   90.00
_cell.angle_beta   90.00
_cell.angle_gamma   90.00
#
_symmetry.space_group_name_H-M   'P 1'
#
loop_
_entity.id
_entity.type
_entity.pdbx_description
1 polymer ?
#
loop_
_entity_poly.entity_id
_entity_poly.type
_entity_poly.pdbx_seq_one_letter_code
_entity_poly.pdbx_strand_id
1 'polypeptide(L)'
;MLHQMTARTLSQLTLGAGVFLSDFPLTATSLEQLREQVAQAIQDPQKYLGQTTGKGEFRCVPQIRSLGEAGQRTPTPWDTLVDGWTVTLSGTLTSSGAESFLRLLPGWEEETAGRITTLTCPGCVPFPMKDVCWVGDTSAGLACIHLHQALHLKGAALTLMDQGAATLPFSFQVRHMGTDLPLPVTVAFFS
;
A
#
# COMPACT_ATOMS: atom_id res chain seq x y z
N MET A 1 3.79 19.25 -14.54
CA MET A 1 2.76 20.00 -13.79
C MET A 1 2.02 19.01 -12.91
N LEU A 2 2.06 19.16 -11.59
CA LEU A 2 1.20 18.40 -10.67
C LEU A 2 -0.24 18.92 -10.82
N HIS A 3 -1.15 18.09 -11.34
CA HIS A 3 -2.57 18.44 -11.40
C HIS A 3 -3.15 18.44 -9.98
N GLN A 4 -3.86 19.52 -9.61
CA GLN A 4 -4.64 19.56 -8.38
C GLN A 4 -5.81 18.57 -8.50
N MET A 5 -5.64 17.38 -7.94
CA MET A 5 -6.70 16.39 -7.83
C MET A 5 -7.55 16.68 -6.59
N THR A 6 -8.87 16.70 -6.77
CA THR A 6 -9.81 16.88 -5.65
C THR A 6 -9.71 15.72 -4.65
N ALA A 7 -10.09 15.95 -3.38
CA ALA A 7 -10.14 14.90 -2.34
C ALA A 7 -10.93 13.64 -2.76
N ARG A 8 -11.89 13.77 -3.69
CA ARG A 8 -12.61 12.64 -4.29
C ARG A 8 -11.74 11.75 -5.19
N THR A 9 -10.76 12.30 -5.90
CA THR A 9 -9.93 11.53 -6.83
C THR A 9 -8.87 10.69 -6.11
N LEU A 10 -8.54 11.04 -4.86
CA LEU A 10 -7.72 10.21 -3.97
C LEU A 10 -8.53 9.17 -3.19
N SER A 11 -9.87 9.23 -3.25
CA SER A 11 -10.71 8.36 -2.42
C SER A 11 -10.67 6.89 -2.85
N GLN A 12 -10.43 6.63 -4.13
CA GLN A 12 -10.28 5.28 -4.66
C GLN A 12 -9.44 5.28 -5.95
N LEU A 13 -8.43 4.43 -6.03
CA LEU A 13 -7.65 4.16 -7.25
C LEU A 13 -7.59 2.65 -7.49
N THR A 14 -7.72 2.24 -8.74
CA THR A 14 -7.41 0.86 -9.15
C THR A 14 -5.92 0.77 -9.45
N LEU A 15 -5.24 -0.17 -8.82
CA LEU A 15 -3.82 -0.43 -9.03
C LEU A 15 -3.63 -1.41 -10.18
N GLY A 16 -2.71 -1.06 -11.08
CA GLY A 16 -2.22 -1.87 -12.19
C GLY A 16 -0.89 -2.54 -11.85
N ALA A 17 -0.05 -2.66 -12.86
CA ALA A 17 1.31 -3.16 -12.67
C ALA A 17 2.14 -2.16 -11.86
N GLY A 18 2.92 -2.65 -10.91
CA GLY A 18 3.73 -1.80 -10.03
C GLY A 18 4.67 -2.60 -9.16
N VAL A 19 5.45 -1.89 -8.35
CA VAL A 19 6.41 -2.46 -7.41
C VAL A 19 6.16 -1.93 -6.00
N PHE A 20 6.37 -2.78 -5.01
CA PHE A 20 6.40 -2.42 -3.60
C PHE A 20 7.83 -2.33 -3.11
N LEU A 21 8.10 -1.24 -2.39
CA LEU A 21 9.39 -0.91 -1.83
C LEU A 21 9.24 -0.53 -0.35
N SER A 22 10.12 -0.99 0.52
CA SER A 22 10.24 -0.49 1.89
C SER A 22 11.19 0.71 1.95
N ASP A 23 10.88 1.65 2.84
CA ASP A 23 11.72 2.82 3.16
C ASP A 23 12.24 3.57 1.91
N PHE A 24 11.39 3.73 0.88
CA PHE A 24 11.77 4.34 -0.39
C PHE A 24 11.74 5.88 -0.30
N PRO A 25 12.89 6.58 -0.42
CA PRO A 25 12.93 8.03 -0.34
C PRO A 25 12.52 8.64 -1.68
N LEU A 26 11.23 8.96 -1.83
CA LEU A 26 10.76 9.65 -3.04
C LEU A 26 11.34 11.06 -3.13
N THR A 27 12.41 11.22 -3.90
CA THR A 27 13.03 12.53 -4.19
C THR A 27 12.98 12.89 -5.68
N ALA A 28 12.49 11.97 -6.53
CA ALA A 28 12.29 12.22 -7.95
C ALA A 28 11.31 13.38 -8.21
N THR A 29 11.70 14.26 -9.12
CA THR A 29 10.88 15.38 -9.61
C THR A 29 10.41 15.19 -11.04
N SER A 30 10.92 14.17 -11.74
CA SER A 30 10.55 13.78 -13.09
C SER A 30 10.34 12.27 -13.21
N LEU A 31 9.63 11.85 -14.27
CA LEU A 31 9.39 10.44 -14.56
C LEU A 31 10.68 9.65 -14.79
N GLU A 32 11.66 10.25 -15.46
CA GLU A 32 12.96 9.63 -15.74
C GLU A 32 13.73 9.37 -14.44
N GLN A 33 13.79 10.36 -13.56
CA GLN A 33 14.39 10.21 -12.23
C GLN A 33 13.69 9.15 -11.40
N LEU A 34 12.34 9.10 -11.44
CA LEU A 34 11.57 8.09 -10.73
C LEU A 34 11.93 6.68 -11.22
N ARG A 35 12.01 6.49 -12.54
CA ARG A 35 12.37 5.20 -13.13
C ARG A 35 13.76 4.75 -12.72
N GLU A 36 14.73 5.65 -12.72
CA GLU A 36 16.09 5.35 -12.27
C GLU A 36 16.13 4.99 -10.78
N GLN A 37 15.45 5.75 -9.92
CA GLN A 37 15.38 5.47 -8.49
C GLN A 37 14.72 4.12 -8.19
N VAL A 38 13.61 3.81 -8.86
CA VAL A 38 12.94 2.52 -8.74
C VAL A 38 13.85 1.40 -9.24
N ALA A 39 14.50 1.58 -10.39
CA ALA A 39 15.42 0.58 -10.96
C ALA A 39 16.60 0.27 -10.03
N GLN A 40 17.09 1.25 -9.26
CA GLN A 40 18.09 1.03 -8.22
C GLN A 40 17.51 0.32 -6.99
N ALA A 41 16.32 0.74 -6.53
CA ALA A 41 15.69 0.18 -5.34
C ALA A 41 15.30 -1.30 -5.51
N ILE A 42 14.90 -1.73 -6.71
CA ILE A 42 14.58 -3.15 -6.98
C ILE A 42 15.80 -4.07 -6.93
N GLN A 43 17.03 -3.54 -7.04
CA GLN A 43 18.27 -4.32 -6.93
C GLN A 43 18.63 -4.63 -5.47
N ASP A 44 18.03 -3.92 -4.51
CA ASP A 44 18.25 -4.12 -3.09
C ASP A 44 17.16 -5.06 -2.52
N PRO A 45 17.48 -6.32 -2.17
CA PRO A 45 16.50 -7.28 -1.67
C PRO A 45 15.88 -6.87 -0.33
N GLN A 46 16.50 -5.96 0.43
CA GLN A 46 15.95 -5.45 1.68
C GLN A 46 14.88 -4.37 1.44
N LYS A 47 14.95 -3.71 0.28
CA LYS A 47 13.99 -2.69 -0.14
C LYS A 47 12.88 -3.26 -1.01
N TYR A 48 13.19 -4.20 -1.87
CA TYR A 48 12.21 -4.76 -2.80
C TYR A 48 11.27 -5.75 -2.11
N LEU A 49 9.98 -5.43 -2.06
CA LEU A 49 8.95 -6.26 -1.42
C LEU A 49 8.12 -7.05 -2.43
N GLY A 50 8.25 -6.79 -3.73
CA GLY A 50 7.52 -7.52 -4.77
C GLY A 50 6.85 -6.61 -5.78
N GLN A 51 6.17 -7.22 -6.73
CA GLN A 51 5.49 -6.53 -7.83
C GLN A 51 4.02 -6.93 -7.91
N THR A 52 3.16 -5.99 -8.30
CA THR A 52 1.75 -6.23 -8.57
C THR A 52 1.53 -6.43 -10.07
N THR A 53 0.60 -7.31 -10.46
CA THR A 53 0.15 -7.47 -11.86
C THR A 53 -1.14 -6.72 -12.18
N GLY A 54 -1.72 -6.06 -11.16
CA GLY A 54 -2.94 -5.27 -11.26
C GLY A 54 -4.10 -5.82 -10.43
N LYS A 55 -5.26 -5.15 -10.52
CA LYS A 55 -6.48 -5.40 -9.73
C LYS A 55 -6.35 -5.13 -8.23
N GLY A 56 -5.33 -4.38 -7.82
CA GLY A 56 -5.27 -3.86 -6.45
C GLY A 56 -6.20 -2.66 -6.26
N GLU A 57 -6.46 -2.31 -5.01
CA GLU A 57 -7.25 -1.14 -4.65
C GLU A 57 -6.47 -0.28 -3.65
N PHE A 58 -6.39 1.01 -3.95
CA PHE A 58 -6.06 2.04 -2.98
C PHE A 58 -7.32 2.80 -2.61
N ARG A 59 -7.53 3.05 -1.32
CA ARG A 59 -8.66 3.81 -0.81
C ARG A 59 -8.22 4.70 0.34
N CYS A 60 -8.59 5.97 0.29
CA CYS A 60 -8.30 6.96 1.32
C CYS A 60 -9.61 7.65 1.73
N VAL A 61 -10.12 7.33 2.93
CA VAL A 61 -11.43 7.78 3.38
C VAL A 61 -11.29 8.59 4.66
N PRO A 62 -11.88 9.81 4.72
CA PRO A 62 -11.92 10.57 5.96
C PRO A 62 -12.87 9.91 6.95
N GLN A 63 -12.51 9.92 8.22
CA GLN A 63 -13.40 9.60 9.33
C GLN A 63 -14.15 10.86 9.70
N ILE A 64 -15.45 10.89 9.40
CA ILE A 64 -16.30 12.07 9.57
C ILE A 64 -17.19 11.86 10.79
N ARG A 65 -17.19 12.82 11.71
CA ARG A 65 -18.16 12.91 12.80
C ARG A 65 -19.16 14.01 12.48
N SER A 66 -20.44 13.73 12.68
CA SER A 66 -21.48 14.74 12.65
C SER A 66 -21.58 15.42 14.02
N LEU A 67 -21.63 16.75 14.02
CA LEU A 67 -21.83 17.59 15.21
C LEU A 67 -23.32 17.83 15.53
N GLY A 68 -24.22 17.37 14.65
CA GLY A 68 -25.66 17.59 14.80
C GLY A 68 -26.24 16.83 16.00
N GLU A 69 -26.95 17.56 16.87
CA GLU A 69 -27.76 16.99 17.94
C GLU A 69 -28.78 16.01 17.37
N ALA A 70 -28.89 14.83 18.00
CA ALA A 70 -29.87 13.83 17.65
C ALA A 70 -31.29 14.41 17.79
N GLY A 71 -31.91 14.80 16.68
CA GLY A 71 -33.29 15.27 16.71
C GLY A 71 -33.79 15.95 15.46
N GLN A 72 -33.21 17.06 15.02
CA GLN A 72 -33.85 17.90 14.00
C GLN A 72 -32.85 18.78 13.25
N ARG A 73 -32.31 18.28 12.13
CA ARG A 73 -31.96 19.03 10.89
C ARG A 73 -31.22 18.12 9.93
N THR A 74 -31.41 18.33 8.63
CA THR A 74 -30.56 17.73 7.61
C THR A 74 -29.12 18.23 7.86
N PRO A 75 -28.13 17.34 8.01
CA PRO A 75 -26.76 17.75 8.28
C PRO A 75 -26.26 18.65 7.15
N THR A 76 -25.76 19.84 7.50
CA THR A 76 -25.07 20.69 6.53
C THR A 76 -23.58 20.29 6.45
N PRO A 77 -22.87 20.59 5.35
CA PRO A 77 -21.43 20.31 5.24
C PRO A 77 -20.57 20.95 6.34
N TRP A 78 -21.09 21.97 7.03
CA TRP A 78 -20.45 22.64 8.16
C TRP A 78 -20.70 21.94 9.50
N ASP A 79 -21.66 21.02 9.56
CA ASP A 79 -21.97 20.19 10.74
C ASP A 79 -21.12 18.91 10.80
N THR A 80 -20.11 18.80 9.94
CA THR A 80 -19.25 17.62 9.85
C THR A 80 -17.80 17.98 10.10
N LEU A 81 -17.15 17.23 10.99
CA LEU A 81 -15.75 17.41 11.35
C LEU A 81 -14.98 16.15 10.93
N VAL A 82 -13.82 16.33 10.29
CA VAL A 82 -12.93 15.22 9.93
C VAL A 82 -12.03 14.92 11.12
N ASP A 83 -12.26 13.78 11.76
CA ASP A 83 -11.54 13.33 12.95
C ASP A 83 -10.25 12.59 12.64
N GLY A 84 -10.06 12.22 11.39
CA GLY A 84 -8.97 11.36 11.00
C GLY A 84 -9.16 10.79 9.60
N TRP A 85 -8.27 9.87 9.24
CA TRP A 85 -8.24 9.22 7.95
C TRP A 85 -7.97 7.73 8.10
N THR A 86 -8.66 6.94 7.30
CA THR A 86 -8.33 5.52 7.09
C THR A 86 -7.89 5.33 5.65
N VAL A 87 -6.65 4.89 5.49
CA VAL A 87 -6.04 4.56 4.19
C VAL A 87 -5.89 3.05 4.13
N THR A 88 -6.33 2.45 3.04
CA THR A 88 -6.17 1.01 2.77
C THR A 88 -5.56 0.79 1.41
N LEU A 89 -4.61 -0.13 1.33
CA LEU A 89 -3.95 -0.54 0.10
C LEU A 89 -3.93 -2.07 0.05
N SER A 90 -4.59 -2.66 -0.92
CA SER A 90 -4.72 -4.11 -1.06
C SER A 90 -4.49 -4.57 -2.49
N GLY A 91 -4.12 -5.83 -2.64
CA GLY A 91 -3.88 -6.41 -3.95
C GLY A 91 -3.17 -7.74 -3.87
N THR A 92 -2.41 -8.05 -4.91
CA THR A 92 -1.69 -9.32 -5.04
C THR A 92 -0.29 -9.07 -5.58
N LEU A 93 0.71 -9.60 -4.87
CA LEU A 93 2.10 -9.66 -5.32
C LEU A 93 2.33 -10.91 -6.17
N THR A 94 3.24 -10.84 -7.13
CA THR A 94 3.74 -12.04 -7.82
C THR A 94 4.91 -12.67 -7.07
N SER A 95 5.21 -13.92 -7.42
CA SER A 95 6.28 -14.74 -6.85
C SER A 95 7.65 -14.06 -6.85
N SER A 96 7.95 -13.27 -7.88
CA SER A 96 9.14 -12.42 -7.96
C SER A 96 9.08 -11.28 -6.93
N GLY A 97 9.42 -11.60 -5.68
CA GLY A 97 9.53 -10.67 -4.55
C GLY A 97 8.56 -10.92 -3.40
N ALA A 98 7.54 -11.77 -3.58
CA ALA A 98 6.67 -12.19 -2.47
C ALA A 98 7.45 -12.88 -1.33
N GLU A 99 8.58 -13.53 -1.65
CA GLU A 99 9.50 -14.08 -0.66
C GLU A 99 10.16 -12.99 0.21
N SER A 100 10.66 -11.92 -0.41
CA SER A 100 11.25 -10.79 0.33
C SER A 100 10.25 -10.16 1.29
N PHE A 101 8.99 -10.04 0.87
CA PHE A 101 7.93 -9.54 1.74
C PHE A 101 7.61 -10.49 2.90
N LEU A 102 7.48 -11.80 2.65
CA LEU A 102 7.24 -12.77 3.73
C LEU A 102 8.36 -12.79 4.77
N ARG A 103 9.62 -12.64 4.33
CA ARG A 103 10.78 -12.58 5.22
C ARG A 103 10.76 -11.37 6.17
N LEU A 104 9.97 -10.33 5.88
CA LEU A 104 9.77 -9.19 6.78
C LEU A 104 8.70 -9.45 7.85
N LEU A 105 7.84 -10.44 7.66
CA LEU A 105 6.77 -10.74 8.61
C LEU A 105 7.34 -11.47 9.83
N PRO A 106 6.94 -11.12 11.07
CA PRO A 106 7.38 -11.86 12.24
C PRO A 106 6.81 -13.29 12.23
N GLY A 107 7.64 -14.28 12.57
CA GLY A 107 7.21 -15.68 12.69
C GLY A 107 6.91 -16.35 11.35
N TRP A 108 7.62 -15.98 10.29
CA TRP A 108 7.60 -16.77 9.06
C TRP A 108 8.29 -18.12 9.27
N GLU A 109 7.80 -19.12 8.55
CA GLU A 109 8.26 -20.49 8.53
C GLU A 109 8.53 -20.91 7.08
N GLU A 110 9.59 -21.69 6.89
CA GLU A 110 9.93 -22.29 5.61
C GLU A 110 9.89 -23.81 5.75
N GLU A 111 9.05 -24.44 4.93
CA GLU A 111 8.96 -25.88 4.81
C GLU A 111 9.38 -26.30 3.41
N THR A 112 10.42 -27.14 3.32
CA THR A 112 10.86 -27.72 2.05
C THR A 112 10.51 -29.20 2.03
N ALA A 113 9.60 -29.58 1.12
CA ALA A 113 9.19 -30.96 0.88
C ALA A 113 9.57 -31.36 -0.56
N GLY A 114 10.71 -32.04 -0.71
CA GLY A 114 11.22 -32.44 -2.02
C GLY A 114 11.65 -31.24 -2.86
N ARG A 115 10.90 -30.93 -3.92
CA ARG A 115 11.13 -29.77 -4.82
C ARG A 115 10.21 -28.57 -4.55
N ILE A 116 9.36 -28.68 -3.53
CA ILE A 116 8.40 -27.64 -3.19
C ILE A 116 8.90 -26.95 -1.91
N THR A 117 9.11 -25.63 -2.01
CA THR A 117 9.38 -24.78 -0.85
C THR A 117 8.13 -23.95 -0.58
N THR A 118 7.58 -24.10 0.62
CA THR A 118 6.42 -23.34 1.07
C THR A 118 6.88 -22.35 2.13
N LEU A 119 6.59 -21.07 1.89
CA LEU A 119 6.82 -20.00 2.85
C LEU A 119 5.47 -19.62 3.46
N THR A 120 5.34 -19.78 4.77
CA THR A 120 4.13 -19.44 5.50
C THR A 120 4.45 -18.50 6.66
N CYS A 121 3.46 -17.76 7.14
CA CYS A 121 3.54 -17.04 8.40
C CYS A 121 2.27 -17.40 9.20
N PRO A 122 2.29 -18.53 9.92
CA PRO A 122 1.14 -19.00 10.69
C PRO A 122 0.79 -17.98 11.78
N GLY A 123 -0.46 -17.56 11.81
CA GLY A 123 -0.91 -16.61 12.85
C GLY A 123 -0.38 -15.19 12.66
N CYS A 124 -0.08 -14.77 11.43
CA CYS A 124 0.30 -13.39 11.09
C CYS A 124 -0.60 -12.37 11.80
N VAL A 125 -0.06 -11.81 12.89
CA VAL A 125 -0.71 -10.74 13.67
C VAL A 125 -0.43 -9.41 12.97
N PRO A 126 -1.31 -8.42 13.11
CA PRO A 126 -1.05 -7.10 12.58
C PRO A 126 0.32 -6.58 13.06
N PHE A 127 1.19 -6.24 12.12
CA PHE A 127 2.57 -5.84 12.39
C PHE A 127 2.84 -4.44 11.82
N PRO A 128 3.42 -3.52 12.61
CA PRO A 128 3.77 -2.19 12.14
C PRO A 128 5.00 -2.25 11.22
N MET A 129 4.85 -1.76 10.01
CA MET A 129 5.95 -1.54 9.08
C MET A 129 6.33 -0.06 9.09
N LYS A 130 7.63 0.25 8.96
CA LYS A 130 8.13 1.63 9.03
C LYS A 130 7.51 2.50 7.95
N ASP A 131 7.88 2.27 6.69
CA ASP A 131 7.30 2.96 5.53
C ASP A 131 7.16 2.00 4.35
N VAL A 132 6.02 2.09 3.64
CA VAL A 132 5.72 1.25 2.47
C VAL A 132 5.40 2.13 1.30
N CYS A 133 6.12 1.92 0.20
CA CYS A 133 5.91 2.64 -1.04
C CYS A 133 5.43 1.69 -2.12
N TRP A 134 4.35 2.04 -2.81
CA TRP A 134 3.94 1.40 -4.05
C TRP A 134 4.16 2.35 -5.20
N VAL A 135 4.85 1.92 -6.26
CA VAL A 135 5.07 2.70 -7.48
C VAL A 135 4.55 1.92 -8.67
N GLY A 136 3.62 2.49 -9.42
CA GLY A 136 3.05 1.79 -10.57
C GLY A 136 1.91 2.52 -11.25
N ASP A 137 1.33 1.84 -12.23
CA ASP A 137 0.22 2.36 -13.03
C ASP A 137 -1.08 2.30 -12.24
N THR A 138 -1.81 3.41 -12.17
CA THR A 138 -3.16 3.46 -11.59
C THR A 138 -4.20 3.81 -12.64
N SER A 139 -5.48 3.72 -12.28
CA SER A 139 -6.58 4.27 -13.06
C SER A 139 -6.48 5.77 -13.36
N ALA A 140 -5.60 6.50 -12.69
CA ALA A 140 -5.36 7.93 -12.89
C ALA A 140 -3.96 8.26 -13.49
N GLY A 141 -3.19 7.24 -13.88
CA GLY A 141 -1.82 7.39 -14.40
C GLY A 141 -0.76 6.81 -13.46
N LEU A 142 0.51 6.99 -13.81
CA LEU A 142 1.63 6.49 -12.99
C LEU A 142 1.68 7.24 -11.67
N ALA A 143 1.69 6.49 -10.57
CA ALA A 143 1.70 7.06 -9.22
C ALA A 143 2.74 6.39 -8.32
N CYS A 144 3.22 7.17 -7.37
CA CYS A 144 3.94 6.71 -6.20
C CYS A 144 3.04 6.96 -4.98
N ILE A 145 2.63 5.90 -4.30
CA ILE A 145 1.79 5.90 -3.10
C ILE A 145 2.66 5.51 -1.92
N HIS A 146 2.94 6.46 -1.04
CA HIS A 146 3.76 6.26 0.15
C HIS A 146 2.86 6.23 1.39
N LEU A 147 2.84 5.09 2.09
CA LEU A 147 2.13 4.87 3.35
C LEU A 147 3.12 4.99 4.50
N HIS A 148 2.89 5.98 5.37
CA HIS A 148 3.71 6.20 6.56
C HIS A 148 3.17 5.35 7.72
N GLN A 149 4.02 4.58 8.40
CA GLN A 149 3.64 3.73 9.54
C GLN A 149 2.49 2.74 9.22
N ALA A 150 2.62 2.02 8.11
CA ALA A 150 1.60 1.08 7.66
C ALA A 150 1.47 -0.14 8.60
N LEU A 151 0.23 -0.48 8.94
CA LEU A 151 -0.09 -1.73 9.61
C LEU A 151 -0.41 -2.78 8.55
N HIS A 152 0.40 -3.84 8.50
CA HIS A 152 0.07 -5.02 7.69
C HIS A 152 -1.09 -5.76 8.35
N LEU A 153 -2.15 -6.08 7.58
CA LEU A 153 -3.37 -6.70 8.12
C LEU A 153 -3.52 -8.18 7.73
N LYS A 154 -3.20 -8.56 6.48
CA LYS A 154 -3.41 -9.91 5.93
C LYS A 154 -2.50 -10.18 4.73
N GLY A 155 -2.00 -11.42 4.63
CA GLY A 155 -1.19 -11.89 3.50
C GLY A 155 0.01 -12.70 3.99
N ALA A 156 -0.12 -14.03 4.11
CA ALA A 156 0.85 -14.81 4.88
C ALA A 156 1.08 -16.25 4.38
N ALA A 157 0.63 -16.60 3.17
CA ALA A 157 0.89 -17.91 2.61
C ALA A 157 1.27 -17.78 1.14
N LEU A 158 2.52 -18.15 0.83
CA LEU A 158 3.04 -18.27 -0.53
C LEU A 158 3.45 -19.72 -0.76
N THR A 159 2.78 -20.39 -1.68
CA THR A 159 3.20 -21.71 -2.14
C THR A 159 3.96 -21.54 -3.46
N LEU A 160 5.27 -21.76 -3.45
CA LEU A 160 6.10 -21.75 -4.65
C LEU A 160 6.06 -23.15 -5.27
N MET A 161 5.38 -23.29 -6.42
CA MET A 161 5.42 -24.52 -7.21
C MET A 161 6.46 -24.38 -8.33
N ASP A 162 7.15 -25.50 -8.62
CA ASP A 162 8.34 -25.64 -9.51
C ASP A 162 8.18 -24.99 -10.92
N GLN A 163 6.96 -24.68 -11.38
CA GLN A 163 6.69 -23.99 -12.66
C GLN A 163 5.48 -23.03 -12.65
N GLY A 164 5.01 -22.59 -11.48
CA GLY A 164 3.81 -21.75 -11.36
C GLY A 164 4.10 -20.35 -10.83
N ALA A 165 3.50 -19.33 -11.45
CA ALA A 165 3.47 -17.98 -10.89
C ALA A 165 2.71 -18.00 -9.56
N ALA A 166 3.44 -18.03 -8.44
CA ALA A 166 2.83 -17.92 -7.12
C ALA A 166 2.37 -16.48 -6.90
N THR A 167 1.28 -16.32 -6.15
CA THR A 167 0.70 -15.01 -5.86
C THR A 167 0.47 -14.87 -4.36
N LEU A 168 0.79 -13.71 -3.80
CA LEU A 168 0.58 -13.41 -2.38
C LEU A 168 -0.39 -12.24 -2.24
N PRO A 169 -1.59 -12.44 -1.66
CA PRO A 169 -2.45 -11.32 -1.32
C PRO A 169 -1.77 -10.46 -0.25
N PHE A 170 -1.93 -9.14 -0.32
CA PHE A 170 -1.47 -8.22 0.72
C PHE A 170 -2.59 -7.24 1.09
N SER A 171 -2.55 -6.72 2.31
CA SER A 171 -3.41 -5.64 2.76
C SER A 171 -2.69 -4.80 3.81
N PHE A 172 -2.57 -3.50 3.52
CA PHE A 172 -2.04 -2.51 4.43
C PHE A 172 -3.14 -1.54 4.83
N GLN A 173 -3.08 -1.09 6.08
CA GLN A 173 -3.93 -0.02 6.58
C GLN A 173 -3.09 0.99 7.34
N VAL A 174 -3.38 2.26 7.10
CA VAL A 174 -2.92 3.36 7.94
C VAL A 174 -4.15 4.03 8.54
N ARG A 175 -4.14 4.21 9.86
CA ARG A 175 -5.15 5.02 10.55
C ARG A 175 -4.45 6.19 11.20
N HIS A 176 -5.01 7.37 10.99
CA HIS A 176 -4.53 8.60 11.61
C HIS A 176 -5.70 9.32 12.28
N MET A 177 -5.53 9.73 13.54
CA MET A 177 -6.54 10.41 14.35
C MET A 177 -6.03 11.81 14.70
N GLY A 178 -6.83 12.83 14.43
CA GLY A 178 -6.48 14.23 14.68
C GLY A 178 -6.89 15.15 13.52
N THR A 179 -7.25 16.39 13.86
CA THR A 179 -7.81 17.38 12.92
C THR A 179 -6.77 18.27 12.23
N ASP A 180 -5.54 18.34 12.78
CA ASP A 180 -4.48 19.28 12.34
C ASP A 180 -3.19 18.58 11.87
N LEU A 181 -3.24 17.28 11.62
CA LEU A 181 -2.07 16.50 11.27
C LEU A 181 -2.06 16.16 9.76
N PRO A 182 -0.87 16.10 9.13
CA PRO A 182 -0.75 15.80 7.71
C PRO A 182 -1.33 14.43 7.38
N LEU A 183 -1.89 14.29 6.17
CA LEU A 183 -2.39 13.01 5.66
C LEU A 183 -1.31 11.94 5.82
N PRO A 184 -1.64 10.75 6.36
CA PRO A 184 -0.66 9.69 6.61
C PRO A 184 -0.27 8.93 5.33
N VAL A 185 -0.53 9.54 4.18
CA VAL A 185 -0.23 9.03 2.85
C VAL A 185 0.22 10.18 1.96
N THR A 186 1.25 9.92 1.16
CA THR A 186 1.67 10.81 0.08
C THR A 186 1.38 10.11 -1.24
N VAL A 187 0.62 10.75 -2.13
CA VAL A 187 0.39 10.25 -3.49
C VAL A 187 0.98 11.26 -4.47
N ALA A 188 1.98 10.84 -5.24
CA ALA A 188 2.60 11.65 -6.28
C ALA A 188 2.31 11.03 -7.65
N PHE A 189 1.74 11.82 -8.56
CA PHE A 189 1.50 11.42 -9.94
C PHE A 189 2.59 11.94 -10.86
N PHE A 190 2.97 11.12 -11.83
CA PHE A 190 4.00 11.42 -12.81
C PHE A 190 3.37 11.42 -14.21
N SER A 191 3.67 12.48 -14.96
CA SER A 191 3.23 12.72 -16.34
C SER A 191 4.43 12.84 -17.26
#